data_AF-A0A7W4JH93-F1
#
_entry.id   AF-A0A7W4JH93-F1
#
_cell.length_a   1.000
_cell.length_b   1.000
_cell.length_c   1.000
_cell.angle_alpha   90.00
_cell.angle_beta   90.00
_cell.angle_gamma   90.00
#
_symmetry.space_group_name_H-M   'P 1'
#
loop_
_entity.id
_entity.type
_entity.pdbx_description
1 polymer ?
#
loop_
_entity_poly.entity_id
_entity_poly.type
_entity_poly.pdbx_seq_one_letter_code
_entity_poly.pdbx_strand_id
1 'polypeptide(L)'
;MTKNIAIVFRTHYVDDDLIKLAETLGKHSYKIIFAIDAKFPEVSCLSHEKFYVSPGLYKEMGLHYNDPHLLWKCGDYILYALNANYSSFDYYWIVEPDVIINIEDKIGFFKKIDTLSNDDFLSSFMHKSEDDWYWKSSMSKIYETVYRSFYPLVRVSRKAADFLYKERKNLANIFEKDENISSIGWPNDEVFTATVLKNNGYSCNDLNNIIHCYDPNHFNSFTLAHHSEIPPWNGYLYHPVRSGISYLKSAEYLGINRLSSLKQAYQEIDPENHDLANVLISKILTRNKGDNPKYFLDSANEISDGKIVEFTQIVKQTLTICYKESLSFSIVALNEFLNNKSHNIALGMPAWQSSICHHSNVNDTKKDAEGANDGNLNSIYGFHTDEESNPWWSVNLLSAYAIEKIIIYNRRTCSDRLSGFEILSSDDGFEWLNRYTHHGQVGETIEINFSQSFCCKMLRVMLPRVGILHFIEFQVFGEKKIYVNE
;
A
#
# COMPACT_ATOMS: atom_id res chain seq x y z
N MET A 1 33.69 8.25 4.26
CA MET A 1 33.67 7.25 3.17
C MET A 1 32.23 7.05 2.75
N THR A 2 31.95 7.02 1.45
CA THR A 2 30.62 6.68 0.93
C THR A 2 30.33 5.21 1.23
N LYS A 3 29.24 4.94 1.95
CA LYS A 3 28.78 3.57 2.24
C LYS A 3 28.33 2.92 0.94
N ASN A 4 28.74 1.69 0.68
CA ASN A 4 28.22 0.88 -0.41
C ASN A 4 26.99 0.10 0.10
N ILE A 5 25.84 0.29 -0.52
CA ILE A 5 24.55 -0.14 0.03
C ILE A 5 23.76 -0.93 -1.02
N ALA A 6 23.23 -2.07 -0.60
CA ALA A 6 22.27 -2.83 -1.37
C ALA A 6 20.85 -2.63 -0.82
N ILE A 7 19.86 -2.47 -1.70
CA ILE A 7 18.44 -2.52 -1.36
C ILE A 7 17.87 -3.82 -1.92
N VAL A 8 17.37 -4.64 -1.00
CA VAL A 8 16.91 -6.00 -1.25
C VAL A 8 15.40 -6.05 -1.11
N PHE A 9 14.70 -6.24 -2.22
CA PHE A 9 13.26 -6.44 -2.21
C PHE A 9 12.97 -7.92 -2.06
N ARG A 10 12.40 -8.33 -0.92
CA ARG A 10 11.86 -9.69 -0.74
C ARG A 10 10.55 -9.74 -1.48
N THR A 11 10.41 -10.66 -2.43
CA THR A 11 9.14 -10.76 -3.15
C THR A 11 8.80 -12.17 -3.61
N HIS A 12 7.50 -12.41 -3.71
CA HIS A 12 6.88 -13.61 -4.28
C HIS A 12 5.86 -13.25 -5.38
N TYR A 13 5.70 -11.96 -5.67
CA TYR A 13 4.90 -11.43 -6.77
C TYR A 13 5.56 -10.14 -7.31
N VAL A 14 5.07 -9.63 -8.44
CA VAL A 14 5.53 -8.34 -8.97
C VAL A 14 4.32 -7.51 -9.26
N ASP A 15 4.32 -6.28 -8.76
CA ASP A 15 3.38 -5.25 -9.18
C ASP A 15 4.14 -4.02 -9.70
N ASP A 16 3.39 -3.12 -10.33
CA ASP A 16 3.94 -1.91 -10.93
C ASP A 16 4.61 -1.00 -9.89
N ASP A 17 4.13 -0.99 -8.65
CA ASP A 17 4.63 -0.09 -7.61
C ASP A 17 6.01 -0.55 -7.12
N LEU A 18 6.19 -1.86 -6.93
CA LEU A 18 7.49 -2.46 -6.64
C LEU A 18 8.49 -2.22 -7.77
N ILE A 19 8.09 -2.39 -9.03
CA ILE A 19 8.95 -2.13 -10.20
C ILE A 19 9.39 -0.67 -10.20
N LYS A 20 8.45 0.27 -10.12
CA LYS A 20 8.74 1.72 -10.16
C LYS A 20 9.64 2.13 -9.01
N LEU A 21 9.41 1.60 -7.81
CA LEU A 21 10.25 1.88 -6.65
C LEU A 21 11.69 1.39 -6.88
N ALA A 22 11.84 0.14 -7.34
CA ALA A 22 13.14 -0.45 -7.64
C ALA A 22 13.89 0.33 -8.72
N GLU A 23 13.22 0.70 -9.82
CA GLU A 23 13.81 1.49 -10.90
C GLU A 23 14.23 2.88 -10.43
N THR A 24 13.39 3.54 -9.62
CA THR A 24 13.69 4.85 -9.04
C THR A 24 14.94 4.80 -8.16
N LEU A 25 15.05 3.80 -7.30
CA LEU A 25 16.21 3.64 -6.41
C LEU A 25 17.46 3.18 -7.18
N GLY A 26 17.30 2.35 -8.21
CA GLY A 26 18.38 1.81 -9.03
C GLY A 26 19.01 2.82 -10.00
N LYS A 27 18.33 3.94 -10.31
CA LYS A 27 18.93 5.09 -11.02
C LYS A 27 20.00 5.82 -10.20
N HIS A 28 20.17 5.48 -8.92
CA HIS A 28 21.16 6.05 -8.01
C HIS A 28 22.19 5.02 -7.54
N SER A 29 23.12 5.44 -6.68
CA SER A 29 24.25 4.62 -6.18
C SER A 29 23.87 3.36 -5.36
N TYR A 30 22.59 2.99 -5.30
CA TYR A 30 22.14 1.76 -4.66
C TYR A 30 22.21 0.58 -5.62
N LYS A 31 22.74 -0.54 -5.14
CA LYS A 31 22.54 -1.81 -5.85
C LYS A 31 21.16 -2.36 -5.50
N ILE A 32 20.33 -2.58 -6.52
CA ILE A 32 19.01 -3.22 -6.34
C ILE A 32 19.12 -4.73 -6.56
N ILE A 33 18.55 -5.51 -5.64
CA ILE A 33 18.50 -6.97 -5.69
C ILE A 33 17.08 -7.42 -5.35
N PHE A 34 16.50 -8.29 -6.16
CA PHE A 34 15.23 -8.96 -5.87
C PHE A 34 15.51 -10.35 -5.29
N ALA A 35 15.12 -10.56 -4.04
CA ALA A 35 15.16 -11.84 -3.38
C ALA A 35 13.84 -12.57 -3.61
N ILE A 36 13.89 -13.70 -4.32
CA ILE A 36 12.71 -14.37 -4.87
C ILE A 36 12.63 -15.79 -4.35
N ASP A 37 11.50 -16.22 -3.80
CA ASP A 37 11.26 -17.64 -3.56
C ASP A 37 11.17 -18.36 -4.92
N ALA A 38 12.04 -19.35 -5.14
CA ALA A 38 12.15 -20.10 -6.40
C ALA A 38 10.84 -20.78 -6.85
N LYS A 39 9.84 -20.91 -5.96
CA LYS A 39 8.48 -21.36 -6.31
C LYS A 39 7.72 -20.36 -7.20
N PHE A 40 8.14 -19.09 -7.24
CA PHE A 40 7.51 -18.02 -8.00
C PHE A 40 8.46 -17.48 -9.08
N PRO A 41 8.75 -18.26 -10.14
CA PRO A 41 9.73 -17.88 -11.17
C PRO A 41 9.24 -16.78 -12.13
N GLU A 42 7.95 -16.42 -12.10
CA GLU A 42 7.29 -15.48 -13.04
C GLU A 42 7.83 -14.04 -12.97
N VAL A 43 8.74 -13.76 -12.03
CA VAL A 43 9.47 -12.51 -11.82
C VAL A 43 10.53 -12.22 -12.92
N SER A 44 10.42 -12.88 -14.07
CA SER A 44 11.42 -12.83 -15.15
C SER A 44 11.55 -11.45 -15.79
N CYS A 45 10.52 -10.59 -15.72
CA CYS A 45 10.49 -9.26 -16.30
C CYS A 45 11.34 -8.20 -15.56
N LEU A 46 11.80 -8.46 -14.32
CA LEU A 46 12.56 -7.45 -13.57
C LEU A 46 13.94 -7.20 -14.19
N SER A 47 14.30 -5.92 -14.32
CA SER A 47 15.54 -5.45 -14.95
C SER A 47 16.77 -5.48 -14.03
N HIS A 48 16.56 -5.54 -12.72
CA HIS A 48 17.63 -5.62 -11.72
C HIS A 48 18.05 -7.06 -11.39
N GLU A 49 19.10 -7.18 -10.57
CA GLU A 49 19.66 -8.46 -10.17
C GLU A 49 18.67 -9.29 -9.35
N LYS A 50 18.66 -10.60 -9.58
CA LYS A 50 17.73 -11.54 -8.96
C LYS A 50 18.51 -12.57 -8.18
N PHE A 51 18.05 -12.86 -6.98
CA PHE A 51 18.62 -13.87 -6.10
C PHE A 51 17.51 -14.83 -5.68
N TYR A 52 17.55 -16.05 -6.20
CA TYR A 52 16.54 -17.06 -5.92
C TYR A 52 16.90 -17.81 -4.64
N VAL A 53 15.95 -17.90 -3.72
CA VAL A 53 16.07 -18.71 -2.50
C VAL A 53 15.23 -19.98 -2.62
N SER A 54 15.72 -21.04 -1.97
CA SER A 54 15.05 -22.33 -1.94
C SER A 54 15.39 -23.06 -0.64
N PRO A 55 14.61 -24.09 -0.24
CA PRO A 55 14.97 -24.92 0.90
C PRO A 55 16.32 -25.62 0.70
N GLY A 56 16.66 -25.96 -0.55
CA GLY A 56 17.95 -26.54 -0.91
C GLY A 56 19.12 -25.61 -0.59
N LEU A 57 19.00 -24.33 -0.97
CA LEU A 57 19.99 -23.31 -0.64
C LEU A 57 20.16 -23.16 0.89
N TYR A 58 19.05 -23.09 1.63
CA TYR A 58 19.11 -22.95 3.09
C TYR A 58 19.77 -24.16 3.76
N LYS A 59 19.50 -25.36 3.25
CA LYS A 59 20.17 -26.59 3.69
C LYS A 59 21.67 -26.56 3.41
N GLU A 60 22.09 -26.12 2.23
CA GLU A 60 23.52 -25.96 1.87
C GLU A 60 24.24 -24.95 2.77
N MET A 61 23.54 -23.88 3.19
CA MET A 61 24.02 -22.91 4.17
C MET A 61 24.09 -23.47 5.61
N GLY A 62 23.48 -24.64 5.85
CA GLY A 62 23.38 -25.23 7.19
C GLY A 62 22.39 -24.50 8.10
N LEU A 63 21.32 -23.97 7.52
CA LEU A 63 20.24 -23.27 8.22
C LEU A 63 18.99 -24.17 8.31
N HIS A 64 18.09 -23.86 9.24
CA HIS A 64 16.78 -24.53 9.31
C HIS A 64 15.98 -24.26 8.03
N TYR A 65 15.58 -25.32 7.32
CA TYR A 65 15.03 -25.23 5.95
C TYR A 65 13.64 -25.85 5.79
N ASN A 66 13.05 -26.39 6.85
CA ASN A 66 11.76 -27.11 6.79
C ASN A 66 10.52 -26.19 6.87
N ASP A 67 10.69 -24.87 6.87
CA ASP A 67 9.56 -23.94 6.81
C ASP A 67 9.14 -23.68 5.36
N PRO A 68 7.85 -23.87 5.00
CA PRO A 68 7.39 -23.65 3.64
C PRO A 68 7.28 -22.16 3.24
N HIS A 69 7.33 -21.23 4.20
CA HIS A 69 7.17 -19.78 4.00
C HIS A 69 8.55 -19.08 3.93
N LEU A 70 9.29 -19.37 2.87
CA LEU A 70 10.59 -18.74 2.61
C LEU A 70 10.42 -17.21 2.50
N LEU A 71 11.45 -16.47 2.93
CA LEU A 71 11.48 -15.00 2.97
C LEU A 71 10.45 -14.34 3.90
N TRP A 72 9.35 -15.00 4.29
CA TRP A 72 8.35 -14.45 5.19
C TRP A 72 8.75 -14.63 6.66
N LYS A 73 9.01 -15.87 7.11
CA LYS A 73 9.33 -16.14 8.52
C LYS A 73 10.82 -15.92 8.86
N CYS A 74 11.68 -16.17 7.88
CA CYS A 74 13.14 -16.07 8.01
C CYS A 74 13.67 -15.13 6.93
N GLY A 75 13.14 -13.91 6.91
CA GLY A 75 13.56 -12.83 6.03
C GLY A 75 15.03 -12.46 6.17
N ASP A 76 15.64 -12.73 7.32
CA ASP A 76 17.05 -12.51 7.60
C ASP A 76 17.99 -13.41 6.79
N TYR A 77 17.53 -14.59 6.33
CA TYR A 77 18.40 -15.55 5.63
C TYR A 77 19.00 -15.03 4.33
N ILE A 78 18.27 -14.13 3.65
CA ILE A 78 18.78 -13.49 2.44
C ILE A 78 20.05 -12.68 2.70
N LEU A 79 20.19 -12.07 3.90
CA LEU A 79 21.38 -11.31 4.26
C LEU A 79 22.62 -12.19 4.21
N TYR A 80 22.51 -13.42 4.70
CA TYR A 80 23.63 -14.35 4.78
C TYR A 80 24.01 -14.86 3.39
N ALA A 81 23.00 -15.15 2.57
CA ALA A 81 23.21 -15.56 1.19
C ALA A 81 23.89 -14.44 0.39
N LEU A 82 23.45 -13.19 0.55
CA LEU A 82 24.07 -12.04 -0.10
C LEU A 82 25.47 -11.74 0.45
N ASN A 83 25.70 -11.80 1.76
CA ASN A 83 27.05 -11.62 2.34
C ASN A 83 28.06 -12.62 1.77
N ALA A 84 27.64 -13.87 1.54
CA ALA A 84 28.48 -14.91 0.98
C ALA A 84 28.79 -14.70 -0.51
N ASN A 85 27.89 -14.07 -1.27
CA ASN A 85 28.03 -13.88 -2.71
C ASN A 85 28.57 -12.49 -3.10
N TYR A 86 28.47 -11.49 -2.21
CA TYR A 86 28.92 -10.13 -2.46
C TYR A 86 29.86 -9.63 -1.36
N SER A 87 31.07 -9.20 -1.74
CA SER A 87 32.10 -8.74 -0.80
C SER A 87 32.09 -7.21 -0.55
N SER A 88 31.29 -6.45 -1.29
CA SER A 88 31.46 -5.00 -1.37
C SER A 88 30.48 -4.16 -0.54
N PHE A 89 29.35 -4.70 -0.08
CA PHE A 89 28.33 -3.90 0.62
C PHE A 89 28.65 -3.74 2.12
N ASP A 90 28.46 -2.52 2.61
CA ASP A 90 28.55 -2.15 4.03
C ASP A 90 27.23 -2.39 4.75
N TYR A 91 26.11 -2.14 4.07
CA TYR A 91 24.75 -2.26 4.59
C TYR A 91 23.79 -2.86 3.56
N TYR A 92 22.76 -3.52 4.08
CA TYR A 92 21.64 -4.07 3.33
C TYR A 92 20.34 -3.47 3.87
N TRP A 93 19.58 -2.80 3.01
CA TRP A 93 18.17 -2.56 3.25
C TRP A 93 17.39 -3.79 2.80
N ILE A 94 16.41 -4.23 3.59
CA ILE A 94 15.43 -5.23 3.21
C ILE A 94 14.05 -4.57 3.21
N VAL A 95 13.30 -4.78 2.13
CA VAL A 95 11.96 -4.24 1.94
C VAL A 95 11.00 -5.38 1.61
N GLU A 96 9.88 -5.46 2.32
CA GLU A 96 8.74 -6.34 2.00
C GLU A 96 7.92 -5.80 0.82
N PRO A 97 7.22 -6.67 0.08
CA PRO A 97 6.53 -6.26 -1.13
C PRO A 97 5.21 -5.52 -0.83
N ASP A 98 4.66 -5.65 0.38
CA ASP A 98 3.45 -4.95 0.84
C ASP A 98 3.77 -3.74 1.74
N VAL A 99 4.97 -3.17 1.61
CA VAL A 99 5.35 -1.89 2.22
C VAL A 99 5.22 -0.75 1.21
N ILE A 100 4.46 0.28 1.57
CA ILE A 100 4.43 1.53 0.82
C ILE A 100 5.24 2.59 1.55
N ILE A 101 6.24 3.14 0.85
CA ILE A 101 7.02 4.29 1.28
C ILE A 101 6.31 5.55 0.76
N ASN A 102 5.34 6.06 1.52
CA ASN A 102 4.51 7.19 1.12
C ASN A 102 5.19 8.54 1.38
N ILE A 103 6.39 8.68 0.81
CA ILE A 103 7.28 9.83 0.94
C ILE A 103 7.63 10.30 -0.46
N GLU A 104 7.51 11.59 -0.74
CA GLU A 104 7.73 12.15 -2.08
C GLU A 104 9.15 11.85 -2.57
N ASP A 105 10.17 12.31 -1.82
CA ASP A 105 11.58 12.03 -2.07
C ASP A 105 12.05 10.72 -1.39
N LYS A 106 11.82 9.58 -2.04
CA LYS A 106 12.24 8.25 -1.54
C LYS A 106 13.75 8.08 -1.52
N ILE A 107 14.44 8.65 -2.49
CA ILE A 107 15.90 8.56 -2.57
C ILE A 107 16.50 9.34 -1.40
N GLY A 108 15.98 10.54 -1.14
CA GLY A 108 16.31 11.35 0.03
C GLY A 108 15.99 10.66 1.34
N PHE A 109 14.87 9.94 1.43
CA PHE A 109 14.53 9.12 2.60
C PHE A 109 15.65 8.13 2.96
N PHE A 110 16.05 7.26 2.02
CA PHE A 110 17.13 6.29 2.28
C PHE A 110 18.47 7.00 2.53
N LYS A 111 18.84 7.98 1.68
CA LYS A 111 20.13 8.70 1.83
C LYS A 111 20.25 9.42 3.16
N LYS A 112 19.16 10.00 3.67
CA LYS A 112 19.13 10.70 4.95
C LYS A 112 19.40 9.73 6.09
N ILE A 113 18.74 8.56 6.12
CA ILE A 113 18.98 7.54 7.15
C ILE A 113 20.41 6.99 7.06
N ASP A 114 20.90 6.75 5.85
CA ASP A 114 22.27 6.26 5.61
C ASP A 114 23.35 7.27 5.98
N THR A 115 23.04 8.56 5.92
CA THR A 115 23.92 9.63 6.40
C THR A 115 23.87 9.78 7.92
N LEU A 116 22.67 9.71 8.51
CA LEU A 116 22.47 10.02 9.93
C LEU A 116 22.82 8.88 10.89
N SER A 117 22.74 7.62 10.45
CA SER A 117 22.93 6.47 11.33
C SER A 117 24.04 5.54 10.84
N ASN A 118 24.91 5.15 11.77
CA ASN A 118 25.87 4.04 11.60
C ASN A 118 25.43 2.77 12.36
N ASP A 119 24.20 2.74 12.88
CA ASP A 119 23.68 1.60 13.64
C ASP A 119 23.72 0.31 12.81
N ASP A 120 24.01 -0.78 13.50
CA ASP A 120 24.19 -2.10 12.91
C ASP A 120 22.86 -2.74 12.49
N PHE A 121 21.78 -2.36 13.15
CA PHE A 121 20.41 -2.76 12.83
C PHE A 121 19.43 -1.60 13.03
N LEU A 122 18.68 -1.27 11.99
CA LEU A 122 17.54 -0.37 12.05
C LEU A 122 16.27 -1.13 11.70
N SER A 123 15.22 -0.93 12.48
CA SER A 123 13.89 -1.47 12.23
C SER A 123 12.82 -0.57 12.82
N SER A 124 11.56 -0.86 12.55
CA SER A 124 10.46 -0.32 13.36
C SER A 124 10.26 -1.17 14.62
N PHE A 125 9.60 -0.62 15.65
CA PHE A 125 9.31 -1.29 16.92
C PHE A 125 10.52 -1.94 17.61
N MET A 126 11.67 -1.24 17.65
CA MET A 126 12.91 -1.72 18.26
C MET A 126 12.90 -1.52 19.78
N HIS A 127 12.37 -2.49 20.52
CA HIS A 127 12.30 -2.43 21.99
C HIS A 127 12.26 -3.81 22.65
N LYS A 128 12.30 -3.85 23.99
CA LYS A 128 12.12 -5.08 24.77
C LYS A 128 10.72 -5.65 24.52
N SER A 129 10.59 -6.96 24.36
CA SER A 129 9.30 -7.59 24.03
C SER A 129 8.35 -7.65 25.23
N GLU A 130 7.06 -7.50 24.93
CA GLU A 130 5.95 -7.71 25.86
C GLU A 130 5.82 -9.18 26.24
N ASP A 131 5.21 -9.46 27.40
CA ASP A 131 5.08 -10.82 27.91
C ASP A 131 4.14 -11.70 27.08
N ASP A 132 3.13 -11.10 26.46
CA ASP A 132 2.11 -11.77 25.65
C ASP A 132 2.41 -11.78 24.14
N TRP A 133 3.54 -11.20 23.72
CA TRP A 133 3.91 -11.20 22.30
C TRP A 133 4.23 -12.62 21.81
N TYR A 134 3.49 -13.05 20.79
CA TYR A 134 3.50 -14.42 20.24
C TYR A 134 4.90 -15.02 20.03
N TRP A 135 5.83 -14.23 19.50
CA TRP A 135 7.17 -14.71 19.13
C TRP A 135 8.15 -14.80 20.30
N LYS A 136 7.85 -14.20 21.46
CA LYS A 136 8.77 -14.15 22.62
C LYS A 136 9.20 -15.53 23.09
N SER A 137 8.27 -16.48 23.12
CA SER A 137 8.49 -17.84 23.61
C SER A 137 9.62 -18.55 22.86
N SER A 138 9.74 -18.33 21.55
CA SER A 138 10.73 -18.96 20.66
C SER A 138 12.19 -18.64 21.01
N MET A 139 12.45 -17.57 21.76
CA MET A 139 13.80 -17.17 22.20
C MET A 139 13.97 -17.16 23.73
N SER A 140 12.88 -17.27 24.49
CA SER A 140 12.88 -17.16 25.97
C SER A 140 13.66 -18.25 26.70
N LYS A 141 13.86 -19.42 26.08
CA LYS A 141 14.68 -20.51 26.64
C LYS A 141 16.18 -20.32 26.39
N ILE A 142 16.55 -19.36 25.55
CA ILE A 142 17.92 -19.13 25.09
C ILE A 142 18.45 -17.80 25.62
N TYR A 143 17.59 -16.79 25.71
CA TYR A 143 17.93 -15.45 26.17
C TYR A 143 17.01 -15.02 27.33
N GLU A 144 17.63 -14.48 28.38
CA GLU A 144 16.90 -13.91 29.53
C GLU A 144 16.08 -12.68 29.12
N THR A 145 16.68 -11.77 28.34
CA THR A 145 15.98 -10.61 27.80
C THR A 145 15.70 -10.80 26.32
N VAL A 146 14.41 -10.84 25.98
CA VAL A 146 13.95 -10.93 24.59
C VAL A 146 13.56 -9.53 24.10
N TYR A 147 13.94 -9.24 22.85
CA TYR A 147 13.62 -8.00 22.16
C TYR A 147 12.75 -8.31 20.94
N ARG A 148 12.06 -7.28 20.46
CA ARG A 148 11.32 -7.34 19.21
C ARG A 148 11.72 -6.22 18.27
N SER A 149 11.42 -6.46 17.01
CA SER A 149 11.47 -5.52 15.90
C SER A 149 10.29 -5.80 14.98
N PHE A 150 10.15 -4.99 13.93
CA PHE A 150 9.20 -5.23 12.85
C PHE A 150 9.96 -5.21 11.52
N TYR A 151 9.89 -6.32 10.79
CA TYR A 151 10.76 -6.62 9.65
C TYR A 151 10.37 -6.07 8.25
N PRO A 152 9.19 -5.44 8.01
CA PRO A 152 8.84 -5.03 6.66
C PRO A 152 9.82 -4.05 5.99
N LEU A 153 10.48 -3.20 6.79
CA LEU A 153 11.58 -2.36 6.33
C LEU A 153 12.69 -2.34 7.38
N VAL A 154 13.85 -2.89 7.05
CA VAL A 154 15.01 -2.94 7.95
C VAL A 154 16.32 -2.62 7.24
N ARG A 155 17.30 -2.11 7.99
CA ARG A 155 18.70 -1.98 7.53
C ARG A 155 19.62 -2.78 8.42
N VAL A 156 20.48 -3.61 7.84
CA VAL A 156 21.44 -4.45 8.58
C VAL A 156 22.84 -4.20 8.04
N SER A 157 23.81 -4.00 8.94
CA SER A 157 25.22 -3.92 8.57
C SER A 157 25.78 -5.29 8.17
N ARG A 158 26.78 -5.31 7.28
CA ARG A 158 27.46 -6.54 6.88
C ARG A 158 27.96 -7.36 8.08
N LYS A 159 28.61 -6.71 9.05
CA LYS A 159 29.14 -7.39 10.24
C LYS A 159 28.03 -8.00 11.11
N ALA A 160 26.88 -7.35 11.22
CA ALA A 160 25.73 -7.89 11.94
C ALA A 160 25.16 -9.11 11.20
N ALA A 161 25.03 -9.04 9.87
CA ALA A 161 24.61 -10.17 9.05
C ALA A 161 25.57 -11.38 9.17
N ASP A 162 26.89 -11.17 9.17
CA ASP A 162 27.87 -12.25 9.39
C ASP A 162 27.76 -12.89 10.77
N PHE A 163 27.47 -12.08 11.79
CA PHE A 163 27.27 -12.57 13.16
C PHE A 163 25.96 -13.35 13.30
N LEU A 164 24.86 -12.79 12.81
CA LEU A 164 23.55 -13.42 12.80
C LEU A 164 23.55 -14.76 12.04
N TYR A 165 24.32 -14.86 10.95
CA TYR A 165 24.46 -16.13 10.23
C TYR A 165 25.05 -17.23 11.11
N LYS A 166 26.13 -16.92 11.85
CA LYS A 166 26.75 -17.87 12.79
C LYS A 166 25.75 -18.28 13.87
N GLU A 167 24.99 -17.32 14.40
CA GLU A 167 23.99 -17.57 15.44
C GLU A 167 22.81 -18.39 14.93
N ARG A 168 22.33 -18.18 13.69
CA ARG A 168 21.31 -19.04 13.08
C ARG A 168 21.79 -20.48 12.93
N LYS A 169 23.05 -20.70 12.55
CA LYS A 169 23.63 -22.05 12.46
C LYS A 169 23.77 -22.71 13.84
N ASN A 170 24.22 -21.96 14.84
CA ASN A 170 24.29 -22.43 16.22
C ASN A 170 22.90 -22.82 16.72
N LEU A 171 21.91 -21.97 16.48
CA LEU A 171 20.52 -22.22 16.83
C LEU A 171 19.94 -23.44 16.09
N ALA A 172 20.24 -23.62 14.80
CA ALA A 172 19.78 -24.78 14.03
C ALA A 172 20.31 -26.08 14.64
N ASN A 173 21.59 -26.11 15.02
CA ASN A 173 22.20 -27.25 15.71
C ASN A 173 21.55 -27.56 17.06
N ILE A 174 21.18 -26.53 17.83
CA ILE A 174 20.48 -26.70 19.12
C ILE A 174 19.07 -27.22 18.88
N PHE A 175 18.35 -26.60 17.94
CA PHE A 175 16.97 -26.92 17.60
C PHE A 175 16.80 -28.35 17.07
N GLU A 176 17.81 -28.90 16.39
CA GLU A 176 17.80 -30.29 15.94
C GLU A 176 18.05 -31.30 17.08
N LYS A 177 18.70 -30.88 18.16
CA LYS A 177 19.17 -31.78 19.24
C LYS A 177 18.36 -31.69 20.53
N ASP A 178 17.67 -30.58 20.76
CA ASP A 178 16.94 -30.31 22.00
C ASP A 178 15.43 -30.18 21.73
N GLU A 179 14.69 -31.25 22.02
CA GLU A 179 13.23 -31.32 21.86
C GLU A 179 12.48 -30.23 22.67
N ASN A 180 13.06 -29.75 23.79
CA ASN A 180 12.46 -28.66 24.56
C ASN A 180 12.53 -27.34 23.81
N ILE A 181 13.56 -27.13 22.99
CA ILE A 181 13.70 -25.96 22.12
C ILE A 181 12.93 -26.16 20.82
N SER A 182 12.89 -27.38 20.27
CA SER A 182 12.10 -27.64 19.04
C SER A 182 10.61 -27.41 19.26
N SER A 183 10.09 -27.79 20.44
CA SER A 183 8.67 -27.69 20.79
C SER A 183 8.15 -26.25 20.97
N ILE A 184 9.02 -25.26 21.19
CA ILE A 184 8.62 -23.84 21.24
C ILE A 184 8.55 -23.19 19.85
N GLY A 185 8.98 -23.89 18.81
CA GLY A 185 8.95 -23.42 17.42
C GLY A 185 10.17 -22.58 17.02
N TRP A 186 10.47 -22.60 15.72
CA TRP A 186 11.61 -21.86 15.15
C TRP A 186 11.35 -20.35 15.18
N PRO A 187 12.28 -19.52 15.71
CA PRO A 187 12.08 -18.08 15.84
C PRO A 187 12.06 -17.38 14.48
N ASN A 188 11.14 -16.44 14.31
CA ASN A 188 11.10 -15.59 13.12
C ASN A 188 12.23 -14.55 13.12
N ASP A 189 12.43 -13.89 11.98
CA ASP A 189 13.44 -12.84 11.80
C ASP A 189 13.31 -11.70 12.82
N GLU A 190 12.10 -11.27 13.16
CA GLU A 190 11.85 -10.17 14.11
C GLU A 190 12.40 -10.44 15.52
N VAL A 191 12.01 -11.55 16.13
CA VAL A 191 12.47 -11.87 17.49
C VAL A 191 13.94 -12.26 17.48
N PHE A 192 14.39 -13.01 16.45
CA PHE A 192 15.75 -13.49 16.36
C PHE A 192 16.73 -12.33 16.22
N THR A 193 16.54 -11.49 15.19
CA THR A 193 17.50 -10.43 14.83
C THR A 193 17.63 -9.41 15.97
N ALA A 194 16.50 -8.92 16.49
CA ALA A 194 16.51 -7.96 17.58
C ALA A 194 17.15 -8.53 18.85
N THR A 195 16.75 -9.74 19.25
CA THR A 195 17.23 -10.37 20.50
C THR A 195 18.72 -10.68 20.43
N VAL A 196 19.16 -11.33 19.35
CA VAL A 196 20.55 -11.75 19.20
C VAL A 196 21.48 -10.54 19.14
N LEU A 197 21.16 -9.51 18.36
CA LEU A 197 22.03 -8.34 18.25
C LEU A 197 22.08 -7.52 19.54
N LYS A 198 20.93 -7.22 20.17
CA LYS A 198 20.87 -6.42 21.40
C LYS A 198 21.61 -7.08 22.56
N ASN A 199 21.47 -8.41 22.73
CA ASN A 199 22.16 -9.13 23.80
C ASN A 199 23.66 -9.32 23.55
N ASN A 200 24.13 -9.10 22.31
CA ASN A 200 25.54 -9.22 21.94
C ASN A 200 26.21 -7.86 21.66
N GLY A 201 25.64 -6.77 22.17
CA GLY A 201 26.28 -5.44 22.17
C GLY A 201 26.31 -4.72 20.83
N TYR A 202 25.53 -5.18 19.83
CA TYR A 202 25.39 -4.46 18.57
C TYR A 202 24.49 -3.23 18.75
N SER A 203 24.76 -2.21 17.94
CA SER A 203 23.95 -1.00 17.92
C SER A 203 22.66 -1.25 17.14
N CYS A 204 21.53 -1.26 17.84
CA CYS A 204 20.20 -1.38 17.24
C CYS A 204 19.34 -0.18 17.63
N ASN A 205 18.66 0.40 16.65
CA ASN A 205 17.86 1.61 16.86
C ASN A 205 16.53 1.53 16.11
N ASP A 206 15.56 2.28 16.61
CA ASP A 206 14.26 2.42 15.98
C ASP A 206 14.32 3.44 14.83
N LEU A 207 13.68 3.13 13.70
CA LEU A 207 13.62 4.05 12.56
C LEU A 207 13.05 5.42 12.95
N ASN A 208 12.03 5.48 13.81
CA ASN A 208 11.42 6.73 14.26
C ASN A 208 12.37 7.59 15.10
N ASN A 209 13.44 7.02 15.68
CA ASN A 209 14.48 7.78 16.37
C ASN A 209 15.44 8.48 15.40
N ILE A 210 15.51 8.02 14.13
CA ILE A 210 16.34 8.62 13.09
C ILE A 210 15.53 9.60 12.25
N ILE A 211 14.37 9.15 11.78
CA ILE A 211 13.41 9.94 11.02
C ILE A 211 12.02 9.44 11.38
N HIS A 212 11.15 10.34 11.83
CA HIS A 212 9.78 10.00 12.15
C HIS A 212 9.04 9.62 10.85
N CYS A 213 8.89 8.31 10.60
CA CYS A 213 8.46 7.78 9.30
C CYS A 213 7.42 6.67 9.40
N TYR A 214 7.02 6.20 10.59
CA TYR A 214 5.90 5.27 10.71
C TYR A 214 5.02 5.60 11.92
N ASP A 215 3.74 5.25 11.84
CA ASP A 215 2.79 5.29 12.95
C ASP A 215 2.20 3.88 13.13
N PRO A 216 2.10 3.37 14.36
CA PRO A 216 1.51 2.06 14.61
C PRO A 216 0.08 1.89 14.10
N ASN A 217 -0.68 2.96 13.85
CA ASN A 217 -2.05 2.88 13.32
C ASN A 217 -2.13 2.53 11.83
N HIS A 218 -1.03 2.59 11.08
CA HIS A 218 -0.97 2.20 9.67
C HIS A 218 0.27 1.38 9.29
N PHE A 219 1.17 1.13 10.23
CA PHE A 219 2.37 0.32 10.03
C PHE A 219 2.49 -0.75 11.11
N ASN A 220 1.71 -1.82 11.00
CA ASN A 220 1.81 -3.02 11.83
C ASN A 220 1.28 -4.26 11.08
N SER A 221 1.27 -5.45 11.69
CA SER A 221 0.83 -6.70 11.02
C SER A 221 -0.68 -6.78 10.74
N PHE A 222 -1.49 -5.94 11.36
CA PHE A 222 -2.95 -5.97 11.40
C PHE A 222 -3.62 -4.75 10.74
N THR A 223 -2.85 -3.72 10.37
CA THR A 223 -3.33 -2.48 9.74
C THR A 223 -3.46 -2.59 8.24
N LEU A 224 -3.99 -3.73 7.76
CA LEU A 224 -4.19 -3.97 6.33
C LEU A 224 -4.81 -2.74 5.68
N ALA A 225 -4.24 -2.28 4.58
CA ALA A 225 -4.74 -1.19 3.76
C ALA A 225 -4.82 -1.62 2.29
N HIS A 226 -5.75 -1.02 1.56
CA HIS A 226 -5.75 -1.03 0.10
C HIS A 226 -5.06 0.24 -0.42
N HIS A 227 -4.44 0.22 -1.62
CA HIS A 227 -3.78 1.41 -2.19
C HIS A 227 -4.71 2.63 -2.26
N SER A 228 -6.00 2.40 -2.53
CA SER A 228 -7.03 3.46 -2.57
C SER A 228 -7.27 4.16 -1.22
N GLU A 229 -6.78 3.59 -0.12
CA GLU A 229 -6.91 4.16 1.23
C GLU A 229 -5.72 5.04 1.61
N ILE A 230 -4.59 4.92 0.90
CA ILE A 230 -3.34 5.60 1.24
C ILE A 230 -3.40 7.04 0.74
N PRO A 231 -3.22 8.04 1.61
CA PRO A 231 -3.15 9.43 1.19
C PRO A 231 -1.85 9.71 0.43
N PRO A 232 -1.80 10.67 -0.51
CA PRO A 232 -0.55 11.08 -1.13
C PRO A 232 0.43 11.72 -0.14
N TRP A 233 1.67 11.24 -0.13
CA TRP A 233 2.87 11.93 0.39
C TRP A 233 2.80 12.49 1.82
N ASN A 234 2.21 11.74 2.75
CA ASN A 234 2.13 12.20 4.14
C ASN A 234 3.39 11.95 4.97
N GLY A 235 4.45 11.40 4.37
CA GLY A 235 5.73 11.19 5.04
C GLY A 235 5.85 9.86 5.79
N TYR A 236 4.84 8.99 5.70
CA TYR A 236 4.77 7.76 6.48
C TYR A 236 4.93 6.48 5.66
N LEU A 237 5.31 5.41 6.35
CA LEU A 237 5.27 4.05 5.86
C LEU A 237 3.89 3.43 6.13
N TYR A 238 3.44 2.57 5.22
CA TYR A 238 2.21 1.80 5.33
C TYR A 238 2.50 0.31 5.16
N HIS A 239 1.88 -0.50 6.02
CA HIS A 239 1.97 -1.96 5.94
C HIS A 239 0.85 -2.64 6.76
N PRO A 240 0.30 -3.78 6.28
CA PRO A 240 0.50 -4.32 4.94
C PRO A 240 -0.43 -3.62 3.96
N VAL A 241 0.06 -3.31 2.76
CA VAL A 241 -0.73 -2.78 1.66
C VAL A 241 -0.92 -3.86 0.61
N ARG A 242 -2.18 -4.21 0.32
CA ARG A 242 -2.50 -5.33 -0.58
C ARG A 242 -3.61 -4.95 -1.55
N SER A 243 -3.64 -5.66 -2.67
CA SER A 243 -4.60 -5.53 -3.77
C SER A 243 -5.28 -6.88 -4.07
N GLY A 244 -6.32 -6.84 -4.90
CA GLY A 244 -6.93 -8.03 -5.50
C GLY A 244 -7.34 -9.11 -4.50
N ILE A 245 -7.05 -10.37 -4.87
CA ILE A 245 -7.39 -11.53 -4.04
C ILE A 245 -6.61 -11.57 -2.73
N SER A 246 -5.41 -10.99 -2.70
CA SER A 246 -4.56 -10.94 -1.50
C SER A 246 -5.18 -10.03 -0.43
N TYR A 247 -5.74 -8.89 -0.84
CA TYR A 247 -6.51 -8.02 0.04
C TYR A 247 -7.73 -8.75 0.58
N LEU A 248 -8.53 -9.42 -0.27
CA LEU A 248 -9.73 -10.13 0.18
C LEU A 248 -9.43 -11.25 1.19
N LYS A 249 -8.37 -12.05 0.96
CA LYS A 249 -7.95 -13.09 1.92
C LYS A 249 -7.55 -12.49 3.27
N SER A 250 -6.82 -11.39 3.24
CA SER A 250 -6.34 -10.71 4.45
C SER A 250 -7.48 -10.04 5.20
N ALA A 251 -8.40 -9.40 4.47
CA ALA A 251 -9.58 -8.78 5.02
C ALA A 251 -10.53 -9.81 5.65
N GLU A 252 -10.70 -10.97 5.00
CA GLU A 252 -11.45 -12.09 5.57
C GLU A 252 -10.80 -12.54 6.88
N TYR A 253 -9.50 -12.84 6.87
CA TYR A 253 -8.76 -13.30 8.06
C TYR A 253 -8.88 -12.31 9.23
N LEU A 254 -8.63 -11.03 8.98
CA LEU A 254 -8.62 -9.95 9.98
C LEU A 254 -10.01 -9.43 10.36
N GLY A 255 -11.08 -9.84 9.64
CA GLY A 255 -12.43 -9.33 9.86
C GLY A 255 -12.62 -7.87 9.43
N ILE A 256 -11.86 -7.41 8.44
CA ILE A 256 -11.93 -6.05 7.92
C ILE A 256 -13.03 -5.96 6.86
N ASN A 257 -13.98 -5.05 7.06
CA ASN A 257 -15.11 -4.83 6.16
C ASN A 257 -15.21 -3.36 5.70
N ARG A 258 -14.23 -2.93 4.89
CA ARG A 258 -14.24 -1.62 4.24
C ARG A 258 -14.78 -1.77 2.82
N LEU A 259 -16.05 -1.45 2.62
CA LEU A 259 -16.78 -1.69 1.36
C LEU A 259 -16.09 -1.09 0.13
N SER A 260 -15.56 0.13 0.23
CA SER A 260 -14.83 0.79 -0.87
C SER A 260 -13.62 -0.04 -1.28
N SER A 261 -12.78 -0.44 -0.33
CA SER A 261 -11.59 -1.25 -0.57
C SER A 261 -11.91 -2.65 -1.07
N LEU A 262 -12.97 -3.29 -0.56
CA LEU A 262 -13.43 -4.60 -1.07
C LEU A 262 -13.86 -4.50 -2.53
N LYS A 263 -14.54 -3.40 -2.90
CA LYS A 263 -14.99 -3.16 -4.26
C LYS A 263 -13.82 -2.91 -5.20
N GLN A 264 -12.81 -2.14 -4.76
CA GLN A 264 -11.59 -1.93 -5.53
C GLN A 264 -10.80 -3.22 -5.71
N ALA A 265 -10.54 -3.94 -4.62
CA ALA A 265 -9.87 -5.23 -4.68
C ALA A 265 -10.59 -6.21 -5.61
N TYR A 266 -11.93 -6.26 -5.63
CA TYR A 266 -12.66 -7.12 -6.56
C TYR A 266 -12.43 -6.76 -8.04
N GLN A 267 -12.32 -5.47 -8.36
CA GLN A 267 -12.11 -5.00 -9.74
C GLN A 267 -10.72 -5.34 -10.29
N GLU A 268 -9.76 -5.60 -9.41
CA GLU A 268 -8.38 -5.97 -9.74
C GLU A 268 -8.20 -7.49 -9.95
N ILE A 269 -9.24 -8.30 -9.70
CA ILE A 269 -9.14 -9.76 -9.74
C ILE A 269 -9.47 -10.26 -11.14
N ASP A 270 -8.60 -11.12 -11.67
CA ASP A 270 -8.84 -11.83 -12.93
C ASP A 270 -10.15 -12.62 -12.89
N PRO A 271 -10.94 -12.64 -13.98
CA PRO A 271 -12.25 -13.32 -14.01
C PRO A 271 -12.23 -14.78 -13.54
N GLU A 272 -11.16 -15.51 -13.78
CA GLU A 272 -10.98 -16.89 -13.31
C GLU A 272 -10.99 -17.05 -11.78
N ASN A 273 -10.67 -15.97 -11.05
CA ASN A 273 -10.62 -15.94 -9.60
C ASN A 273 -11.88 -15.32 -8.97
N HIS A 274 -12.88 -14.92 -9.78
CA HIS A 274 -14.12 -14.28 -9.28
C HIS A 274 -14.94 -15.19 -8.38
N ASP A 275 -14.98 -16.50 -8.62
CA ASP A 275 -15.69 -17.45 -7.75
C ASP A 275 -15.10 -17.44 -6.33
N LEU A 276 -13.77 -17.48 -6.21
CA LEU A 276 -13.09 -17.38 -4.93
C LEU A 276 -13.32 -16.02 -4.27
N ALA A 277 -13.24 -14.94 -5.05
CA ALA A 277 -13.49 -13.58 -4.57
C ALA A 277 -14.91 -13.43 -4.01
N ASN A 278 -15.92 -13.96 -4.71
CA ASN A 278 -17.32 -13.96 -4.29
C ASN A 278 -17.50 -14.71 -2.96
N VAL A 279 -16.83 -15.86 -2.80
CA VAL A 279 -16.85 -16.62 -1.53
C VAL A 279 -16.23 -15.81 -0.39
N LEU A 280 -15.08 -15.18 -0.61
CA LEU A 280 -14.40 -14.36 0.40
C LEU A 280 -15.25 -13.15 0.81
N ILE A 281 -15.79 -12.41 -0.16
CA ILE A 281 -16.67 -11.26 0.10
C ILE A 281 -17.90 -11.70 0.87
N SER A 282 -18.54 -12.80 0.48
CA SER A 282 -19.69 -13.35 1.21
C SER A 282 -19.34 -13.64 2.67
N LYS A 283 -18.19 -14.27 2.93
CA LYS A 283 -17.71 -14.52 4.31
C LYS A 283 -17.45 -13.24 5.09
N ILE A 284 -16.80 -12.24 4.49
CA ILE A 284 -16.52 -10.95 5.12
C ILE A 284 -17.84 -10.26 5.51
N LEU A 285 -18.79 -10.17 4.58
CA LEU A 285 -20.07 -9.50 4.81
C LEU A 285 -20.97 -10.26 5.80
N THR A 286 -20.80 -11.58 5.93
CA THR A 286 -21.59 -12.42 6.85
C THR A 286 -20.96 -12.59 8.23
N ARG A 287 -19.65 -12.36 8.40
CA ARG A 287 -18.94 -12.46 9.69
C ARG A 287 -19.51 -11.52 10.77
N ASN A 288 -20.21 -10.46 10.39
CA ASN A 288 -20.90 -9.53 11.30
C ASN A 288 -22.24 -10.05 11.87
N LYS A 289 -22.61 -11.33 11.66
CA LYS A 289 -23.84 -11.94 12.21
C LYS A 289 -23.60 -12.72 13.52
N GLY A 290 -22.72 -12.23 14.39
CA GLY A 290 -22.21 -13.00 15.54
C GLY A 290 -22.36 -12.37 16.93
N ASP A 291 -22.21 -11.05 17.09
CA ASP A 291 -22.43 -10.36 18.36
C ASP A 291 -23.05 -8.97 18.12
N ASN A 292 -24.37 -8.91 18.35
CA ASN A 292 -25.29 -7.76 18.34
C ASN A 292 -25.50 -7.00 17.00
N PRO A 293 -26.53 -7.39 16.21
CA PRO A 293 -26.88 -6.79 14.92
C PRO A 293 -27.76 -5.55 15.13
N LYS A 294 -27.15 -4.38 15.32
CA LYS A 294 -27.82 -3.10 15.10
C LYS A 294 -26.78 -2.11 14.58
N TYR A 295 -27.19 -1.33 13.59
CA TYR A 295 -26.39 -0.42 12.75
C TYR A 295 -25.75 -1.04 11.49
N PHE A 296 -26.62 -1.50 10.58
CA PHE A 296 -26.44 -1.27 9.13
C PHE A 296 -27.83 -1.27 8.46
N LEU A 297 -28.61 -0.25 8.79
CA LEU A 297 -29.76 0.23 8.03
C LEU A 297 -29.85 1.72 8.35
N ASP A 298 -28.98 2.52 7.73
CA ASP A 298 -29.14 3.97 7.54
C ASP A 298 -28.11 4.47 6.52
N SER A 299 -28.18 3.90 5.31
CA SER A 299 -27.72 4.57 4.06
C SER A 299 -28.27 3.85 2.82
N ALA A 300 -29.44 3.23 2.94
CA ALA A 300 -30.14 2.53 1.87
C ALA A 300 -31.61 2.98 1.79
N ASN A 301 -31.86 4.28 2.03
CA ASN A 301 -33.15 4.92 1.81
C ASN A 301 -32.97 6.03 0.78
N GLU A 302 -32.77 5.64 -0.48
CA GLU A 302 -33.22 6.45 -1.62
C GLU A 302 -33.32 5.60 -2.91
N ILE A 303 -33.85 4.39 -2.82
CA ILE A 303 -34.45 3.72 -3.98
C ILE A 303 -35.73 3.03 -3.51
N SER A 304 -36.85 3.70 -3.74
CA SER A 304 -38.19 3.15 -3.63
C SER A 304 -38.34 1.98 -4.61
N ASP A 305 -38.49 0.76 -4.13
CA ASP A 305 -39.80 0.12 -3.95
C ASP A 305 -39.61 -1.34 -3.53
N GLY A 306 -40.52 -1.79 -2.67
CA GLY A 306 -40.33 -2.90 -1.74
C GLY A 306 -39.91 -4.25 -2.32
N LYS A 307 -39.04 -4.93 -1.56
CA LYS A 307 -39.21 -6.33 -1.10
C LYS A 307 -38.06 -6.70 -0.15
N ILE A 308 -38.40 -6.89 1.12
CA ILE A 308 -37.52 -7.44 2.15
C ILE A 308 -37.30 -8.93 1.83
N VAL A 309 -36.05 -9.38 1.72
CA VAL A 309 -35.70 -10.81 1.62
C VAL A 309 -35.22 -11.29 2.99
N GLU A 310 -36.05 -12.09 3.66
CA GLU A 310 -35.67 -12.91 4.81
C GLU A 310 -34.72 -14.02 4.35
N PHE A 311 -33.51 -14.09 4.93
CA PHE A 311 -32.64 -15.25 4.77
C PHE A 311 -33.00 -16.31 5.81
N THR A 312 -33.82 -17.29 5.41
CA THR A 312 -34.03 -18.51 6.19
C THR A 312 -32.87 -19.48 5.96
N GLN A 313 -32.32 -19.95 7.08
CA GLN A 313 -31.27 -20.95 7.26
C GLN A 313 -31.49 -22.22 6.41
N ILE A 314 -30.49 -22.68 5.65
CA ILE A 314 -30.53 -24.00 5.02
C ILE A 314 -29.28 -24.82 5.37
N VAL A 315 -29.54 -25.89 6.10
CA VAL A 315 -28.68 -27.04 6.38
C VAL A 315 -28.73 -27.99 5.19
N LYS A 316 -27.56 -28.46 4.75
CA LYS A 316 -27.24 -29.66 3.93
C LYS A 316 -28.20 -30.06 2.77
N GLN A 317 -27.53 -30.24 1.62
CA GLN A 317 -27.84 -31.09 0.45
C GLN A 317 -28.34 -30.39 -0.84
N THR A 318 -27.41 -30.41 -1.82
CA THR A 318 -27.60 -30.41 -3.27
C THR A 318 -28.24 -29.18 -3.92
N LEU A 319 -27.40 -28.32 -4.51
CA LEU A 319 -27.83 -27.20 -5.34
C LEU A 319 -27.69 -27.57 -6.84
N THR A 320 -28.80 -27.88 -7.48
CA THR A 320 -28.94 -27.81 -8.94
C THR A 320 -29.44 -26.41 -9.28
N ILE A 321 -28.59 -25.57 -9.87
CA ILE A 321 -28.99 -24.22 -10.32
C ILE A 321 -29.48 -24.31 -11.77
N CYS A 322 -30.78 -24.08 -11.99
CA CYS A 322 -31.32 -23.74 -13.31
C CYS A 322 -31.20 -22.22 -13.54
N TYR A 323 -30.37 -21.84 -14.51
CA TYR A 323 -30.22 -20.46 -15.01
C TYR A 323 -31.45 -20.04 -15.82
N LYS A 324 -32.11 -18.92 -15.48
CA LYS A 324 -32.84 -18.11 -16.48
C LYS A 324 -33.21 -16.65 -16.13
N GLU A 325 -32.96 -16.16 -14.92
CA GLU A 325 -33.36 -14.77 -14.56
C GLU A 325 -32.20 -13.84 -14.13
N SER A 326 -30.95 -14.33 -14.08
CA SER A 326 -29.77 -13.53 -13.73
C SER A 326 -29.11 -12.79 -14.90
N LEU A 327 -29.51 -13.07 -16.15
CA LEU A 327 -28.91 -12.46 -17.34
C LEU A 327 -29.49 -11.09 -17.71
N SER A 328 -30.73 -10.78 -17.31
CA SER A 328 -31.39 -9.51 -17.67
C SER A 328 -30.84 -8.32 -16.88
N PHE A 329 -30.51 -8.50 -15.59
CA PHE A 329 -29.89 -7.45 -14.77
C PHE A 329 -28.47 -7.11 -15.25
N SER A 330 -27.69 -8.12 -15.68
CA SER A 330 -26.34 -7.92 -16.19
C SER A 330 -26.30 -7.18 -17.52
N ILE A 331 -27.29 -7.38 -18.41
CA ILE A 331 -27.36 -6.69 -19.71
C ILE A 331 -27.76 -5.22 -19.58
N VAL A 332 -28.64 -4.87 -18.63
CA VAL A 332 -29.01 -3.47 -18.36
C VAL A 332 -27.83 -2.70 -17.74
N ALA A 333 -27.13 -3.31 -16.77
CA ALA A 333 -25.91 -2.74 -16.19
C ALA A 333 -24.75 -2.67 -17.20
N LEU A 334 -24.62 -3.65 -18.11
CA LEU A 334 -23.66 -3.56 -19.22
C LEU A 334 -24.04 -2.46 -20.22
N ASN A 335 -25.32 -2.26 -20.54
CA ASN A 335 -25.74 -1.22 -21.48
C ASN A 335 -25.59 0.19 -20.89
N GLU A 336 -25.72 0.37 -19.57
CA GLU A 336 -25.33 1.61 -18.88
C GLU A 336 -23.81 1.81 -18.85
N PHE A 337 -23.03 0.72 -18.70
CA PHE A 337 -21.57 0.73 -18.75
C PHE A 337 -21.01 1.01 -20.17
N LEU A 338 -21.71 0.57 -21.22
CA LEU A 338 -21.32 0.70 -22.62
C LEU A 338 -21.76 2.02 -23.27
N ASN A 339 -22.68 2.77 -22.66
CA ASN A 339 -23.17 4.07 -23.17
C ASN A 339 -22.37 5.27 -22.62
N ASN A 340 -21.05 5.14 -22.50
CA ASN A 340 -20.24 6.09 -21.74
C ASN A 340 -19.65 7.22 -22.60
N LYS A 341 -20.39 8.33 -22.72
CA LYS A 341 -19.84 9.65 -23.10
C LYS A 341 -20.32 10.82 -22.22
N SER A 342 -20.99 10.58 -21.08
CA SER A 342 -21.52 11.69 -20.26
C SER A 342 -21.40 11.57 -18.73
N HIS A 343 -20.74 10.53 -18.18
CA HIS A 343 -20.60 10.41 -16.72
C HIS A 343 -19.35 11.14 -16.19
N ASN A 344 -19.48 11.84 -15.05
CA ASN A 344 -18.35 12.43 -14.33
C ASN A 344 -17.54 11.33 -13.63
N ILE A 345 -16.36 11.01 -14.17
CA ILE A 345 -15.44 9.98 -13.67
C ILE A 345 -14.93 10.32 -12.26
N ALA A 346 -14.76 11.60 -11.92
CA ALA A 346 -14.23 12.02 -10.63
C ALA A 346 -15.25 11.91 -9.48
N LEU A 347 -16.54 11.73 -9.76
CA LEU A 347 -17.60 11.73 -8.76
C LEU A 347 -17.35 10.67 -7.68
N GLY A 348 -17.19 11.12 -6.43
CA GLY A 348 -16.95 10.25 -5.26
C GLY A 348 -15.63 9.48 -5.29
N MET A 349 -14.71 9.80 -6.21
CA MET A 349 -13.37 9.22 -6.23
C MET A 349 -12.52 9.77 -5.07
N PRO A 350 -11.55 9.01 -4.55
CA PRO A 350 -10.69 9.51 -3.48
C PRO A 350 -9.95 10.80 -3.88
N ALA A 351 -10.07 11.82 -3.04
CA ALA A 351 -9.47 13.13 -3.25
C ALA A 351 -8.65 13.59 -2.03
N TRP A 352 -7.64 14.43 -2.28
CA TRP A 352 -6.75 14.98 -1.27
C TRP A 352 -6.33 16.40 -1.62
N GLN A 353 -5.89 17.14 -0.62
CA GLN A 353 -5.32 18.47 -0.75
C GLN A 353 -4.02 18.60 0.06
N SER A 354 -3.18 19.55 -0.33
CA SER A 354 -1.86 19.80 0.28
C SER A 354 -1.91 20.17 1.76
N SER A 355 -2.89 20.98 2.16
CA SER A 355 -3.08 21.47 3.53
C SER A 355 -4.54 21.81 3.79
N ILE A 356 -4.90 22.16 5.02
CA ILE A 356 -6.27 22.55 5.38
C ILE A 356 -6.30 23.92 6.04
N CYS A 357 -7.26 24.74 5.63
CA CYS A 357 -7.50 26.03 6.25
C CYS A 357 -8.18 25.87 7.60
N HIS A 358 -7.81 26.71 8.58
CA HIS A 358 -8.48 26.76 9.88
C HIS A 358 -9.98 27.15 9.80
N HIS A 359 -10.43 27.67 8.66
CA HIS A 359 -11.84 27.96 8.35
C HIS A 359 -12.54 26.86 7.54
N SER A 360 -11.89 25.73 7.27
CA SER A 360 -12.53 24.59 6.62
C SER A 360 -13.66 24.01 7.49
N ASN A 361 -14.67 23.42 6.86
CA ASN A 361 -15.83 22.87 7.56
C ASN A 361 -15.49 21.63 8.42
N VAL A 362 -14.37 20.99 8.10
CA VAL A 362 -13.82 19.82 8.79
C VAL A 362 -12.34 20.07 9.08
N ASN A 363 -11.79 19.38 10.08
CA ASN A 363 -10.36 19.44 10.42
C ASN A 363 -9.64 18.16 9.94
N ASP A 364 -9.87 17.79 8.68
CA ASP A 364 -9.32 16.59 8.03
C ASP A 364 -9.14 16.87 6.53
N THR A 365 -7.91 16.83 6.03
CA THR A 365 -7.57 17.20 4.65
C THR A 365 -8.24 16.33 3.60
N LYS A 366 -8.54 15.06 3.92
CA LYS A 366 -9.19 14.14 2.98
C LYS A 366 -10.68 14.43 2.90
N LYS A 367 -11.36 14.50 4.05
CA LYS A 367 -12.80 14.80 4.09
C LYS A 367 -13.12 16.16 3.49
N ASP A 368 -12.23 17.13 3.66
CA ASP A 368 -12.37 18.44 3.04
C ASP A 368 -12.24 18.36 1.52
N ALA A 369 -11.21 17.66 1.04
CA ALA A 369 -10.95 17.51 -0.39
C ALA A 369 -12.07 16.78 -1.14
N GLU A 370 -12.72 15.80 -0.51
CA GLU A 370 -13.87 15.05 -1.08
C GLU A 370 -15.07 15.96 -1.40
N GLY A 371 -15.19 17.12 -0.76
CA GLY A 371 -16.24 18.08 -1.08
C GLY A 371 -16.09 18.72 -2.47
N ALA A 372 -14.92 18.60 -3.10
CA ALA A 372 -14.68 19.13 -4.44
C ALA A 372 -15.05 18.15 -5.57
N ASN A 373 -15.55 16.97 -5.24
CA ASN A 373 -16.03 15.97 -6.20
C ASN A 373 -17.21 15.15 -5.66
N ASP A 374 -18.05 15.79 -4.85
CA ASP A 374 -19.22 15.18 -4.21
C ASP A 374 -20.49 15.26 -5.09
N GLY A 375 -20.44 16.00 -6.20
CA GLY A 375 -21.55 16.21 -7.12
C GLY A 375 -22.47 17.39 -6.76
N ASN A 376 -22.18 18.13 -5.70
CA ASN A 376 -23.02 19.22 -5.21
C ASN A 376 -22.68 20.58 -5.82
N LEU A 377 -23.15 20.81 -7.04
CA LEU A 377 -22.96 22.08 -7.77
C LEU A 377 -23.62 23.31 -7.11
N ASN A 378 -24.56 23.09 -6.18
CA ASN A 378 -25.24 24.16 -5.45
C ASN A 378 -24.47 24.61 -4.21
N SER A 379 -23.40 23.91 -3.85
CA SER A 379 -22.56 24.29 -2.72
C SER A 379 -21.84 25.62 -2.98
N ILE A 380 -21.54 26.35 -1.91
CA ILE A 380 -20.63 27.52 -1.94
C ILE A 380 -19.19 27.14 -1.56
N TYR A 381 -18.95 25.85 -1.31
CA TYR A 381 -17.74 25.29 -0.73
C TYR A 381 -17.49 23.88 -1.25
N GLY A 382 -16.31 23.62 -1.82
CA GLY A 382 -15.82 22.26 -2.04
C GLY A 382 -14.79 21.89 -0.99
N PHE A 383 -13.69 22.63 -0.96
CA PHE A 383 -12.56 22.45 -0.04
C PHE A 383 -11.78 23.75 0.15
N HIS A 384 -10.80 23.77 1.06
CA HIS A 384 -9.96 24.95 1.25
C HIS A 384 -8.56 24.61 1.80
N THR A 385 -7.51 24.89 1.02
CA THR A 385 -6.11 24.82 1.53
C THR A 385 -5.78 26.01 2.43
N ASP A 386 -4.72 25.91 3.22
CA ASP A 386 -4.12 27.10 3.83
C ASP A 386 -3.43 27.96 2.75
N GLU A 387 -2.95 29.14 3.14
CA GLU A 387 -2.06 29.95 2.30
C GLU A 387 -0.64 29.38 2.35
N GLU A 388 -0.21 28.76 1.25
CA GLU A 388 1.07 28.05 1.18
C GLU A 388 1.71 28.17 -0.21
N SER A 389 2.96 27.72 -0.34
CA SER A 389 3.62 27.62 -1.65
C SER A 389 3.15 26.37 -2.38
N ASN A 390 2.71 26.54 -3.62
CA ASN A 390 2.26 25.46 -4.49
C ASN A 390 1.09 24.61 -3.93
N PRO A 391 0.00 25.24 -3.45
CA PRO A 391 -1.16 24.49 -2.95
C PRO A 391 -1.76 23.65 -4.08
N TRP A 392 -2.22 22.45 -3.73
CA TRP A 392 -2.78 21.51 -4.69
C TRP A 392 -3.99 20.75 -4.14
N TRP A 393 -4.85 20.35 -5.07
CA TRP A 393 -5.92 19.37 -4.87
C TRP A 393 -5.78 18.28 -5.92
N SER A 394 -5.97 17.02 -5.54
CA SER A 394 -5.77 15.88 -6.41
C SER A 394 -6.83 14.81 -6.21
N VAL A 395 -7.25 14.19 -7.31
CA VAL A 395 -8.17 13.06 -7.33
C VAL A 395 -7.51 11.83 -7.94
N ASN A 396 -7.72 10.68 -7.31
CA ASN A 396 -7.30 9.37 -7.81
C ASN A 396 -8.50 8.66 -8.43
N LEU A 397 -8.48 8.48 -9.75
CA LEU A 397 -9.53 7.84 -10.55
C LEU A 397 -9.53 6.31 -10.42
N LEU A 398 -8.56 5.74 -9.69
CA LEU A 398 -8.41 4.30 -9.35
C LEU A 398 -8.12 3.38 -10.55
N SER A 399 -8.30 3.85 -11.77
CA SER A 399 -7.97 3.17 -13.02
C SER A 399 -7.46 4.18 -14.05
N ALA A 400 -6.79 3.70 -15.10
CA ALA A 400 -6.39 4.57 -16.19
C ALA A 400 -7.60 4.95 -17.06
N TYR A 401 -7.87 6.24 -17.17
CA TYR A 401 -8.89 6.79 -18.07
C TYR A 401 -8.22 7.64 -19.14
N ALA A 402 -8.71 7.55 -20.37
CA ALA A 402 -8.38 8.49 -21.44
C ALA A 402 -9.20 9.76 -21.22
N ILE A 403 -8.59 10.78 -20.63
CA ILE A 403 -9.24 12.04 -20.25
C ILE A 403 -9.44 12.92 -21.48
N GLU A 404 -10.67 13.36 -21.71
CA GLU A 404 -11.05 14.19 -22.85
C GLU A 404 -11.46 15.60 -22.42
N LYS A 405 -12.10 15.72 -21.26
CA LYS A 405 -12.63 16.99 -20.76
C LYS A 405 -12.58 17.07 -19.25
N ILE A 406 -12.28 18.27 -18.75
CA ILE A 406 -12.36 18.62 -17.32
C ILE A 406 -13.25 19.86 -17.18
N ILE A 407 -14.09 19.89 -16.15
CA ILE A 407 -14.89 21.07 -15.78
C ILE A 407 -14.58 21.42 -14.33
N ILE A 408 -14.22 22.67 -14.06
CA ILE A 408 -14.01 23.18 -12.71
C ILE A 408 -15.05 24.25 -12.42
N TYR A 409 -15.80 24.08 -11.34
CA TYR A 409 -16.75 25.06 -10.82
C TYR A 409 -16.04 25.86 -9.75
N ASN A 410 -15.73 27.12 -10.05
CA ASN A 410 -14.95 28.00 -9.20
C ASN A 410 -15.82 28.60 -8.08
N ARG A 411 -15.18 29.12 -7.04
CA ARG A 411 -15.87 29.82 -5.95
C ARG A 411 -16.42 31.17 -6.43
N ARG A 412 -17.69 31.46 -6.12
CA ARG A 412 -18.37 32.70 -6.56
C ARG A 412 -17.91 33.99 -5.85
N THR A 413 -17.42 33.89 -4.61
CA THR A 413 -17.07 35.07 -3.79
C THR A 413 -15.59 35.45 -3.79
N CYS A 414 -14.70 34.59 -4.32
CA CYS A 414 -13.24 34.79 -4.37
C CYS A 414 -12.64 34.14 -5.63
N SER A 415 -13.30 34.32 -6.77
CA SER A 415 -13.00 33.60 -8.02
C SER A 415 -11.59 33.85 -8.56
N ASP A 416 -10.97 34.97 -8.20
CA ASP A 416 -9.62 35.37 -8.59
C ASP A 416 -8.54 34.42 -8.05
N ARG A 417 -8.79 33.70 -6.95
CA ARG A 417 -7.79 32.82 -6.31
C ARG A 417 -7.42 31.61 -7.15
N LEU A 418 -8.33 31.10 -7.99
CA LEU A 418 -8.04 30.02 -8.93
C LEU A 418 -7.24 30.50 -10.16
N SER A 419 -7.00 31.81 -10.32
CA SER A 419 -6.23 32.32 -11.46
C SER A 419 -4.88 31.62 -11.59
N GLY A 420 -4.43 31.35 -12.81
CA GLY A 420 -3.08 30.83 -13.06
C GLY A 420 -2.85 29.37 -12.66
N PHE A 421 -3.89 28.55 -12.51
CA PHE A 421 -3.75 27.14 -12.11
C PHE A 421 -3.19 26.25 -13.23
N GLU A 422 -2.63 25.11 -12.83
CA GLU A 422 -2.20 24.03 -13.69
C GLU A 422 -3.03 22.77 -13.44
N ILE A 423 -3.26 21.99 -14.52
CA ILE A 423 -3.75 20.62 -14.46
C ILE A 423 -2.57 19.70 -14.73
N LEU A 424 -2.27 18.87 -13.75
CA LEU A 424 -1.24 17.85 -13.81
C LEU A 424 -1.90 16.47 -13.85
N SER A 425 -1.28 15.54 -14.56
CA SER A 425 -1.70 14.14 -14.57
C SER A 425 -0.57 13.24 -14.08
N SER A 426 -0.92 12.14 -13.44
CA SER A 426 0.04 11.11 -13.05
C SER A 426 -0.58 9.71 -13.16
N ASP A 427 0.26 8.71 -13.43
CA ASP A 427 -0.11 7.29 -13.38
C ASP A 427 0.32 6.62 -12.06
N ASP A 428 1.15 7.30 -11.27
CA ASP A 428 1.84 6.73 -10.10
C ASP A 428 1.84 7.65 -8.87
N GLY A 429 1.36 8.88 -9.03
CA GLY A 429 1.36 9.92 -8.00
C GLY A 429 2.73 10.57 -7.77
N PHE A 430 3.80 10.09 -8.39
CA PHE A 430 5.18 10.58 -8.24
C PHE A 430 5.56 11.55 -9.37
N GLU A 431 5.41 11.12 -10.61
CA GLU A 431 5.73 11.92 -11.80
C GLU A 431 4.47 12.63 -12.28
N TRP A 432 4.53 13.96 -12.30
CA TRP A 432 3.41 14.81 -12.67
C TRP A 432 3.71 15.53 -13.97
N LEU A 433 2.91 15.23 -14.99
CA LEU A 433 3.00 15.89 -16.28
C LEU A 433 1.98 17.01 -16.35
N ASN A 434 2.43 18.23 -16.66
CA ASN A 434 1.53 19.35 -16.92
C ASN A 434 0.77 19.11 -18.24
N ARG A 435 -0.57 19.09 -18.14
CA ARG A 435 -1.50 18.89 -19.25
C ARG A 435 -2.18 20.18 -19.69
N TYR A 436 -2.30 21.14 -18.79
CA TYR A 436 -2.94 22.43 -19.07
C TYR A 436 -2.45 23.48 -18.08
N THR A 437 -2.17 24.68 -18.59
CA THR A 437 -1.89 25.87 -17.78
C THR A 437 -2.91 26.93 -18.12
N HIS A 438 -3.67 27.38 -17.14
CA HIS A 438 -4.61 28.47 -17.32
C HIS A 438 -3.89 29.80 -17.19
N HIS A 439 -4.08 30.69 -18.16
CA HIS A 439 -3.57 32.07 -18.07
C HIS A 439 -4.75 33.03 -17.91
N GLY A 440 -4.91 33.61 -16.72
CA GLY A 440 -5.95 34.59 -16.45
C GLY A 440 -6.87 34.20 -15.29
N GLN A 441 -7.95 34.97 -15.12
CA GLN A 441 -8.97 34.74 -14.11
C GLN A 441 -10.00 33.73 -14.60
N VAL A 442 -10.44 32.87 -13.69
CA VAL A 442 -11.55 31.93 -13.92
C VAL A 442 -12.85 32.58 -13.45
N GLY A 443 -13.90 32.52 -14.28
CA GLY A 443 -15.24 32.96 -13.89
C GLY A 443 -15.90 32.00 -12.90
N GLU A 444 -17.21 31.78 -13.01
CA GLU A 444 -17.91 30.77 -12.19
C GLU A 444 -17.53 29.34 -12.58
N THR A 445 -17.23 29.11 -13.86
CA THR A 445 -16.85 27.80 -14.38
C THR A 445 -15.77 27.93 -15.44
N ILE A 446 -14.96 26.88 -15.59
CA ILE A 446 -14.08 26.69 -16.73
C ILE A 446 -14.23 25.27 -17.25
N GLU A 447 -14.44 25.16 -18.55
CA GLU A 447 -14.43 23.90 -19.28
C GLU A 447 -13.14 23.80 -20.10
N ILE A 448 -12.42 22.70 -19.91
CA ILE A 448 -11.15 22.41 -20.56
C ILE A 448 -11.37 21.18 -21.44
N ASN A 449 -11.36 21.38 -22.75
CA ASN A 449 -11.42 20.30 -23.74
C ASN A 449 -10.01 20.02 -24.26
N PHE A 450 -9.56 18.77 -24.15
CA PHE A 450 -8.24 18.37 -24.62
C PHE A 450 -8.32 17.93 -26.08
N SER A 451 -7.51 18.55 -26.95
CA SER A 451 -7.47 18.21 -28.38
C SER A 451 -6.98 16.77 -28.63
N GLN A 452 -6.18 16.24 -27.71
CA GLN A 452 -5.76 14.86 -27.67
C GLN A 452 -6.00 14.34 -26.25
N SER A 453 -6.75 13.23 -26.13
CA SER A 453 -6.94 12.61 -24.83
C SER A 453 -5.61 12.07 -24.29
N PHE A 454 -5.46 12.10 -22.98
CA PHE A 454 -4.30 11.54 -22.29
C PHE A 454 -4.73 10.53 -21.26
N CYS A 455 -3.94 9.47 -21.09
CA CYS A 455 -4.21 8.47 -20.07
C CYS A 455 -3.63 8.93 -18.73
N CYS A 456 -4.40 8.80 -17.66
CA CYS A 456 -3.88 8.92 -16.31
C CYS A 456 -4.74 8.16 -15.29
N LYS A 457 -4.15 7.81 -14.15
CA LYS A 457 -4.87 7.36 -12.95
C LYS A 457 -5.19 8.51 -11.99
N MET A 458 -4.41 9.59 -12.00
CA MET A 458 -4.55 10.70 -11.07
C MET A 458 -4.52 12.04 -11.82
N LEU A 459 -5.34 12.98 -11.34
CA LEU A 459 -5.37 14.37 -11.76
C LEU A 459 -5.09 15.29 -10.58
N ARG A 460 -4.45 16.42 -10.83
CA ARG A 460 -4.15 17.43 -9.81
C ARG A 460 -4.35 18.83 -10.36
N VAL A 461 -5.04 19.67 -9.59
CA VAL A 461 -5.12 21.11 -9.76
C VAL A 461 -4.07 21.74 -8.84
N MET A 462 -3.20 22.59 -9.35
CA MET A 462 -2.14 23.23 -8.56
C MET A 462 -2.02 24.71 -8.89
N LEU A 463 -1.71 25.55 -7.91
CA LEU A 463 -1.27 26.92 -8.18
C LEU A 463 0.26 26.95 -8.17
N PRO A 464 0.98 27.27 -9.26
CA PRO A 464 2.44 27.33 -9.28
C PRO A 464 2.98 28.64 -8.64
N ARG A 465 2.48 28.97 -7.45
CA ARG A 465 2.82 30.17 -6.66
C ARG A 465 2.42 29.99 -5.21
N VAL A 466 2.74 30.97 -4.37
CA VAL A 466 2.10 31.13 -3.05
C VAL A 466 0.65 31.55 -3.23
N GLY A 467 -0.27 30.89 -2.54
CA GLY A 467 -1.68 31.25 -2.55
C GLY A 467 -2.56 30.25 -1.81
N ILE A 468 -3.86 30.38 -2.04
CA ILE A 468 -4.90 29.53 -1.47
C ILE A 468 -5.62 28.86 -2.64
N LEU A 469 -5.71 27.53 -2.63
CA LEU A 469 -6.50 26.80 -3.60
C LEU A 469 -7.87 26.42 -2.99
N HIS A 470 -8.91 26.78 -3.73
CA HIS A 470 -10.27 26.32 -3.47
C HIS A 470 -11.10 26.36 -4.75
N PHE A 471 -12.09 25.47 -4.84
CA PHE A 471 -13.15 25.52 -5.83
C PHE A 471 -14.33 24.70 -5.30
N ILE A 472 -15.46 24.73 -6.00
CA ILE A 472 -16.71 24.08 -5.61
C ILE A 472 -16.72 22.63 -6.06
N GLU A 473 -16.45 22.37 -7.34
CA GLU A 473 -16.56 21.02 -7.91
C GLU A 473 -15.55 20.82 -9.06
N PHE A 474 -15.03 19.61 -9.18
CA PHE A 474 -14.14 19.14 -10.24
C PHE A 474 -14.72 17.91 -10.93
N GLN A 475 -14.99 18.05 -12.22
CA GLN A 475 -15.58 16.99 -13.04
C GLN A 475 -14.62 16.55 -14.13
N VAL A 476 -14.59 15.25 -14.40
CA VAL A 476 -13.70 14.61 -15.36
C VAL A 476 -14.52 13.74 -16.30
N PHE A 477 -14.27 13.86 -17.61
CA PHE A 477 -14.96 13.10 -18.63
C PHE A 477 -13.95 12.47 -19.61
N GLY A 478 -14.25 11.26 -20.05
CA GLY A 478 -13.37 10.46 -20.89
C GLY A 478 -13.82 8.99 -20.93
N GLU A 479 -12.95 8.12 -21.43
CA GLU A 479 -13.23 6.69 -21.61
C GLU A 479 -12.31 5.82 -20.75
N LYS A 480 -12.85 4.76 -20.12
CA LYS A 480 -12.05 3.80 -19.35
C LYS A 480 -11.22 2.97 -20.32
N LYS A 481 -9.90 2.87 -20.11
CA LYS A 481 -9.09 1.91 -20.87
C LYS A 481 -9.33 0.49 -20.34
N ILE A 482 -9.79 -0.38 -21.22
CA ILE A 482 -9.81 -1.83 -20.99
C ILE A 482 -8.55 -2.38 -21.66
N TYR A 483 -7.59 -2.86 -20.87
CA TYR A 483 -6.48 -3.63 -21.40
C TYR A 483 -7.03 -5.02 -21.73
N VAL A 484 -7.22 -5.30 -23.03
CA VAL A 484 -7.45 -6.66 -23.50
C VAL A 484 -6.07 -7.28 -23.63
N ASN A 485 -5.74 -8.24 -22.76
CA ASN A 485 -4.55 -9.06 -22.94
C ASN A 485 -4.76 -9.90 -24.21
N GLU A 486 -3.93 -9.69 -25.23
CA GLU A 486 -3.81 -10.56 -26.40
C GLU A 486 -2.98 -11.82 -26.11
#